data_AF-A0A518CR43-F1
#
_entry.id   AF-A0A518CR43-F1
#
_cell.length_a   1.000
_cell.length_b   1.000
_cell.length_c   1.000
_cell.angle_alpha   90.00
_cell.angle_beta   90.00
_cell.angle_gamma   90.00
#
_symmetry.space_group_name_H-M   'P 1'
#
loop_
_entity.id
_entity.type
_entity.pdbx_description
1 polymer ?
#
loop_
_entity_poly.entity_id
_entity_poly.type
_entity_poly.pdbx_seq_one_letter_code
_entity_poly.pdbx_strand_id
1 'polypeptide(L)'
;MATSRHLRMTLHNWDDYTVLDLIGVEIWDGADLALLRDTQSDLVMNKKCRLMGVNMEHVKYIPSGFFGMLYDWHEYGVKIRLYNPQPHVAEMLWFRQFFKRIGENTYALQGKPRYDLVPQDSSDWTADADWLEAETMSTKN
;
A
#
# COMPACT_ATOMS: atom_id res chain seq x y z
N MET A 1 -19.46 -14.93 27.54
CA MET A 1 -19.85 -15.61 26.29
C MET A 1 -18.86 -15.16 25.22
N ALA A 2 -17.92 -16.02 24.83
CA ALA A 2 -16.91 -15.69 23.84
C ALA A 2 -17.57 -15.77 22.46
N THR A 3 -17.89 -14.63 21.88
CA THR A 3 -18.58 -14.54 20.59
C THR A 3 -17.69 -15.13 19.50
N SER A 4 -18.24 -16.13 18.81
CA SER A 4 -17.55 -16.91 17.79
C SER A 4 -16.87 -16.00 16.76
N ARG A 5 -15.53 -16.00 16.78
CA ARG A 5 -14.63 -15.31 15.85
C ARG A 5 -14.59 -16.11 14.53
N HIS A 6 -15.76 -16.41 13.96
CA HIS A 6 -15.91 -17.19 12.73
C HIS A 6 -15.28 -16.43 11.55
N LEU A 7 -14.55 -17.20 10.73
CA LEU A 7 -13.65 -16.77 9.66
C LEU A 7 -14.18 -15.58 8.85
N ARG A 8 -13.57 -14.39 9.05
CA ARG A 8 -13.75 -13.25 8.14
C ARG A 8 -12.93 -13.38 6.85
N MET A 9 -11.94 -14.28 6.85
CA MET A 9 -10.99 -14.43 5.77
C MET A 9 -11.14 -15.78 5.08
N THR A 10 -11.26 -15.74 3.76
CA THR A 10 -11.27 -16.92 2.90
C THR A 10 -10.08 -16.89 1.96
N LEU A 11 -9.67 -18.07 1.51
CA LEU A 11 -8.60 -18.24 0.54
C LEU A 11 -9.18 -18.81 -0.74
N HIS A 12 -8.91 -18.15 -1.84
CA HIS A 12 -9.26 -18.61 -3.18
C HIS A 12 -8.01 -18.93 -3.98
N ASN A 13 -8.16 -19.68 -5.07
CA ASN A 13 -7.12 -19.87 -6.06
C ASN A 13 -7.55 -19.23 -7.39
N TRP A 14 -6.92 -18.11 -7.77
CA TRP A 14 -7.19 -17.39 -9.01
C TRP A 14 -5.89 -17.19 -9.79
N ASP A 15 -5.84 -17.63 -11.04
CA ASP A 15 -4.67 -17.49 -11.93
C ASP A 15 -3.34 -18.01 -11.31
N ASP A 16 -3.38 -19.12 -10.57
CA ASP A 16 -2.28 -19.70 -9.78
C ASP A 16 -1.87 -18.89 -8.53
N TYR A 17 -2.59 -17.83 -8.20
CA TYR A 17 -2.37 -17.03 -6.99
C TYR A 17 -3.26 -17.53 -5.86
N THR A 18 -2.69 -17.64 -4.66
CA THR A 18 -3.49 -17.79 -3.44
C THR A 18 -4.03 -16.42 -3.05
N VAL A 19 -5.33 -16.21 -3.20
CA VAL A 19 -5.99 -14.91 -3.01
C VAL A 19 -6.66 -14.86 -1.65
N LEU A 20 -6.29 -13.88 -0.84
CA LEU A 20 -6.91 -13.59 0.45
C LEU A 20 -8.12 -12.68 0.25
N ASP A 21 -9.24 -13.04 0.87
CA ASP A 21 -10.49 -12.30 0.73
C ASP A 21 -11.17 -12.10 2.09
N LEU A 22 -11.30 -10.83 2.48
CA LEU A 22 -12.04 -10.38 3.65
C LEU A 22 -13.49 -10.08 3.23
N ILE A 23 -14.30 -11.14 3.13
CA ILE A 23 -15.64 -11.09 2.54
C ILE A 23 -16.50 -10.04 3.24
N GLY A 24 -17.03 -9.10 2.44
CA GLY A 24 -17.98 -8.07 2.89
C GLY A 24 -17.40 -7.00 3.81
N VAL A 25 -16.08 -6.99 4.04
CA VAL A 25 -15.43 -5.98 4.91
C VAL A 25 -15.04 -4.76 4.07
N GLU A 26 -15.76 -3.66 4.27
CA GLU A 26 -15.56 -2.44 3.47
C GLU A 26 -14.48 -1.50 4.03
N ILE A 27 -14.31 -1.46 5.35
CA ILE A 27 -13.36 -0.57 6.04
C ILE A 27 -12.45 -1.46 6.86
N TRP A 28 -11.17 -1.50 6.50
CA TRP A 28 -10.19 -2.31 7.21
C TRP A 28 -9.60 -1.54 8.37
N ASP A 29 -9.46 -2.23 9.50
CA ASP A 29 -8.82 -1.70 10.69
C ASP A 29 -7.48 -2.42 11.01
N GLY A 30 -6.91 -2.12 12.17
CA GLY A 30 -5.67 -2.75 12.61
C GLY A 30 -5.79 -4.27 12.86
N ALA A 31 -6.97 -4.76 13.25
CA ALA A 31 -7.21 -6.18 13.47
C ALA A 31 -7.32 -6.92 12.14
N ASP A 32 -7.95 -6.31 11.12
CA ASP A 32 -8.01 -6.87 9.77
C ASP A 32 -6.60 -6.97 9.15
N LEU A 33 -5.76 -5.94 9.33
CA LEU A 33 -4.36 -5.97 8.89
C LEU A 33 -3.52 -7.00 9.64
N ALA A 34 -3.74 -7.17 10.95
CA ALA A 34 -3.07 -8.22 11.72
C ALA A 34 -3.45 -9.61 11.20
N LEU A 35 -4.74 -9.84 10.95
CA LEU A 35 -5.23 -11.10 10.39
C LEU A 35 -4.64 -11.39 9.00
N LEU A 36 -4.56 -10.37 8.13
CA LEU A 36 -3.91 -10.48 6.83
C LEU A 36 -2.44 -10.85 7.01
N ARG A 37 -1.70 -10.10 7.83
CA ARG A 37 -0.27 -10.34 8.07
C ARG A 37 -0.01 -11.76 8.55
N ASP A 38 -0.77 -12.23 9.53
CA ASP A 38 -0.60 -13.57 10.11
C ASP A 38 -0.86 -14.65 9.06
N THR A 39 -1.92 -14.48 8.26
CA THR A 39 -2.28 -15.43 7.19
C THR A 39 -1.24 -15.44 6.08
N GLN A 40 -0.76 -14.26 5.66
CA GLN A 40 0.30 -14.13 4.67
C GLN A 40 1.61 -14.76 5.18
N SER A 41 1.95 -14.55 6.44
CA SER A 41 3.13 -15.13 7.07
C SER A 41 3.09 -16.66 7.05
N ASP A 42 1.95 -17.25 7.43
CA ASP A 42 1.77 -18.71 7.36
C ASP A 42 1.89 -19.23 5.92
N LEU A 43 1.25 -18.56 4.97
CA LEU A 43 1.30 -18.93 3.55
C LEU A 43 2.74 -18.89 3.01
N VAL A 44 3.50 -17.84 3.32
CA VAL A 44 4.85 -17.63 2.77
C VAL A 44 5.89 -18.51 3.48
N MET A 45 5.83 -18.58 4.80
CA MET A 45 6.88 -19.23 5.61
C MET A 45 6.67 -20.73 5.74
N ASN A 46 5.44 -21.16 6.03
CA ASN A 46 5.12 -22.56 6.30
C ASN A 46 4.70 -23.29 5.02
N LYS A 47 3.83 -22.68 4.21
CA LYS A 47 3.27 -23.29 2.98
C LYS A 47 4.06 -22.98 1.72
N LYS A 48 5.15 -22.20 1.83
CA LYS A 48 6.05 -21.82 0.72
C LYS A 48 5.32 -21.17 -0.47
N CYS A 49 4.20 -20.50 -0.22
CA CYS A 49 3.48 -19.75 -1.23
C CYS A 49 4.35 -18.58 -1.71
N ARG A 50 4.42 -18.40 -3.04
CA ARG A 50 5.18 -17.32 -3.70
C ARG A 50 4.33 -16.47 -4.65
N LEU A 51 3.08 -16.87 -4.88
CA LEU A 51 2.10 -16.15 -5.70
C LEU A 51 0.89 -15.83 -4.83
N MET A 52 0.72 -14.56 -4.47
CA MET A 52 -0.30 -14.14 -3.51
C MET A 52 -1.14 -12.98 -4.03
N GLY A 53 -2.44 -13.10 -3.86
CA GLY A 53 -3.42 -12.09 -4.24
C GLY A 53 -4.18 -11.56 -3.05
N VAL A 54 -4.81 -10.40 -3.22
CA VAL A 54 -5.82 -9.88 -2.29
C VAL A 54 -7.04 -9.45 -3.09
N ASN A 55 -8.23 -9.95 -2.71
CA ASN A 55 -9.49 -9.48 -3.25
C ASN A 55 -9.87 -8.16 -2.56
N MET A 56 -10.12 -7.13 -3.36
CA MET A 56 -10.41 -5.77 -2.92
C MET A 56 -11.85 -5.35 -3.27
N GLU A 57 -12.69 -6.28 -3.74
CA GLU A 57 -14.03 -6.00 -4.30
C GLU A 57 -14.91 -5.16 -3.39
N HIS A 58 -14.91 -5.41 -2.09
CA HIS A 58 -15.75 -4.65 -1.14
C HIS A 58 -15.03 -3.49 -0.47
N VAL A 59 -13.72 -3.36 -0.69
CA VAL A 59 -12.85 -2.53 0.13
C VAL A 59 -12.95 -1.07 -0.29
N LYS A 60 -13.45 -0.24 0.63
CA LYS A 60 -13.59 1.20 0.46
C LYS A 60 -12.51 1.98 1.21
N TYR A 61 -12.01 1.49 2.35
CA TYR A 61 -10.98 2.17 3.10
C TYR A 61 -9.95 1.19 3.65
N ILE A 62 -8.67 1.53 3.47
CA ILE A 62 -7.54 0.73 3.93
C ILE A 62 -6.52 1.61 4.66
N PRO A 63 -6.00 1.17 5.81
CA PRO A 63 -4.90 1.88 6.46
C PRO A 63 -3.65 1.84 5.59
N SER A 64 -2.86 2.91 5.60
CA SER A 64 -1.64 3.03 4.78
C SER A 64 -0.64 1.89 4.98
N GLY A 65 -0.60 1.31 6.18
CA GLY A 65 0.24 0.16 6.52
C GLY A 65 -0.04 -1.10 5.70
N PHE A 66 -1.19 -1.21 5.04
CA PHE A 66 -1.50 -2.31 4.12
C PHE A 66 -0.48 -2.41 2.99
N PHE A 67 -0.19 -1.28 2.33
CA PHE A 67 0.72 -1.26 1.18
C PHE A 67 2.15 -1.56 1.57
N GLY A 68 2.60 -1.04 2.72
CA GLY A 68 3.92 -1.36 3.28
C GLY A 68 4.08 -2.86 3.52
N MET A 69 3.07 -3.50 4.12
CA MET A 69 3.07 -4.95 4.34
C MET A 69 3.15 -5.75 3.03
N LEU A 70 2.43 -5.35 1.98
CA LEU A 70 2.54 -6.03 0.67
C LEU A 70 3.92 -5.84 0.05
N TYR A 71 4.50 -4.65 0.22
CA TYR A 71 5.84 -4.34 -0.26
C TYR A 71 6.89 -5.20 0.44
N ASP A 72 6.81 -5.38 1.76
CA ASP A 72 7.71 -6.24 2.53
C ASP A 72 7.70 -7.69 1.98
N TRP A 73 6.53 -8.22 1.63
CA TRP A 73 6.42 -9.54 1.01
C TRP A 73 6.98 -9.60 -0.41
N HIS A 74 6.82 -8.52 -1.17
CA HIS A 74 7.42 -8.41 -2.49
C HIS A 74 8.94 -8.42 -2.42
N GLU A 75 9.53 -7.70 -1.47
CA GLU A 75 10.99 -7.72 -1.21
C GLU A 75 11.46 -9.11 -0.76
N TYR A 76 10.61 -9.86 -0.05
CA TYR A 76 10.86 -11.27 0.26
C TYR A 76 10.75 -12.22 -0.95
N GLY A 77 10.43 -11.71 -2.15
CA GLY A 77 10.35 -12.46 -3.39
C GLY A 77 8.97 -13.07 -3.68
N VAL A 78 7.91 -12.61 -3.00
CA VAL A 78 6.53 -13.02 -3.27
C VAL A 78 5.94 -12.12 -4.36
N LYS A 79 5.36 -12.71 -5.41
CA LYS A 79 4.62 -11.94 -6.41
C LYS A 79 3.25 -11.59 -5.85
N ILE A 80 2.95 -10.29 -5.77
CA ILE A 80 1.68 -9.78 -5.23
C ILE A 80 0.76 -9.29 -6.34
N ARG A 81 -0.53 -9.63 -6.25
CA ARG A 81 -1.61 -9.08 -7.07
C ARG A 81 -2.74 -8.50 -6.22
N LEU A 82 -3.39 -7.45 -6.72
CA LEU A 82 -4.67 -6.95 -6.23
C LEU A 82 -5.74 -7.22 -7.28
N TYR A 83 -6.88 -7.74 -6.83
CA TYR A 83 -8.04 -8.07 -7.66
C TYR A 83 -9.22 -7.18 -7.27
N ASN A 84 -9.99 -6.72 -8.25
CA ASN A 84 -11.22 -5.95 -8.08
C ASN A 84 -11.10 -4.73 -7.14
N PRO A 85 -10.03 -3.91 -7.19
CA PRO A 85 -9.98 -2.71 -6.37
C PRO A 85 -11.09 -1.74 -6.78
N GLN A 86 -11.75 -1.17 -5.78
CA GLN A 86 -12.69 -0.08 -6.00
C GLN A 86 -11.97 1.12 -6.65
N PRO A 87 -12.64 1.89 -7.54
CA PRO A 87 -11.99 2.95 -8.31
C PRO A 87 -11.21 3.95 -7.45
N HIS A 88 -11.76 4.38 -6.32
CA HIS A 88 -11.08 5.34 -5.43
C HIS A 88 -9.88 4.74 -4.68
N VAL A 89 -9.86 3.43 -4.44
CA VAL A 89 -8.68 2.73 -3.89
C VAL A 89 -7.56 2.71 -4.93
N ALA A 90 -7.89 2.51 -6.21
CA ALA A 90 -6.91 2.55 -7.30
C ALA A 90 -6.31 3.95 -7.53
N GLU A 91 -6.99 5.01 -7.08
CA GLU A 91 -6.51 6.40 -7.15
C GLU A 91 -5.56 6.80 -6.02
N MET A 92 -5.40 5.94 -4.99
CA MET A 92 -4.46 6.22 -3.90
C MET A 92 -3.02 6.32 -4.43
N LEU A 93 -2.24 7.27 -3.90
CA LEU A 93 -0.88 7.55 -4.37
C LEU A 93 0.00 6.29 -4.40
N TRP A 94 0.00 5.51 -3.31
CA TRP A 94 0.71 4.23 -3.24
C TRP A 94 0.27 3.25 -4.32
N PHE A 95 -1.04 3.15 -4.56
CA PHE A 95 -1.58 2.29 -5.59
C PHE A 95 -1.05 2.70 -6.98
N ARG A 96 -1.21 3.98 -7.32
CA ARG A 96 -0.78 4.53 -8.61
C ARG A 96 0.72 4.41 -8.84
N GLN A 97 1.52 4.49 -7.78
CA GLN A 97 2.98 4.43 -7.84
C GLN A 97 3.52 3.01 -7.98
N PHE A 98 2.94 2.05 -7.27
CA PHE A 98 3.55 0.72 -7.16
C PHE A 98 2.75 -0.39 -7.84
N PHE A 99 1.53 -0.14 -8.28
CA PHE A 99 0.72 -1.12 -8.99
C PHE A 99 0.58 -0.81 -10.48
N LYS A 100 0.82 -1.85 -11.29
CA LYS A 100 0.60 -1.83 -12.74
C LYS A 100 -0.59 -2.71 -13.08
N ARG A 101 -1.54 -2.17 -13.84
CA ARG A 101 -2.68 -2.93 -14.37
C ARG A 101 -2.17 -3.99 -15.35
N ILE A 102 -2.60 -5.24 -15.16
CA ILE A 102 -2.24 -6.39 -16.02
C ILE A 102 -3.46 -7.09 -16.62
N GLY A 103 -4.67 -6.80 -16.13
CA GLY A 103 -5.94 -7.29 -16.65
C GLY A 103 -7.05 -6.29 -16.41
N GLU A 104 -8.31 -6.69 -16.60
CA GLU A 104 -9.46 -5.79 -16.47
C GLU A 104 -9.51 -5.14 -15.07
N ASN A 105 -9.53 -5.95 -14.01
CA ASN A 105 -9.50 -5.46 -12.63
C ASN A 105 -8.36 -6.07 -11.81
N THR A 106 -7.26 -6.39 -12.47
CA THR A 106 -6.10 -7.06 -11.86
C THR A 106 -4.85 -6.21 -11.97
N TYR A 107 -4.16 -6.06 -10.85
CA TYR A 107 -2.99 -5.21 -10.73
C TYR A 107 -1.84 -5.96 -10.07
N ALA A 108 -0.65 -5.85 -10.64
CA ALA A 108 0.56 -6.46 -10.09
C ALA A 108 1.40 -5.40 -9.36
N LEU A 109 1.91 -5.76 -8.18
CA LEU A 109 2.86 -4.93 -7.44
C LEU A 109 4.22 -4.90 -8.16
N GLN A 110 4.88 -3.74 -8.14
CA GLN A 110 6.20 -3.51 -8.70
C GLN A 110 7.11 -2.91 -7.61
N GLY A 111 8.39 -3.30 -7.60
CA GLY A 111 9.35 -2.83 -6.60
C GLY A 111 9.88 -1.41 -6.83
N LYS A 112 9.59 -0.78 -7.97
CA LYS A 112 10.00 0.60 -8.25
C LYS A 112 8.77 1.50 -8.45
N PRO A 113 8.80 2.74 -7.96
CA PRO A 113 7.72 3.69 -8.23
C PRO A 113 7.63 3.96 -9.73
N ARG A 114 6.43 4.22 -10.21
CA ARG A 114 6.15 4.44 -11.63
C ARG A 114 6.59 5.81 -12.13
N TYR A 115 6.62 6.82 -11.27
CA TYR A 115 7.06 8.18 -11.63
C TYR A 115 7.77 8.84 -10.44
N ASP A 116 8.82 9.61 -10.72
CA ASP A 116 9.47 10.44 -9.70
C ASP A 116 8.50 11.54 -9.24
N LEU A 117 8.25 11.60 -7.93
CA LEU A 117 7.35 12.59 -7.33
C LEU A 117 8.06 13.91 -7.02
N VAL A 118 9.37 14.00 -7.24
CA VAL A 118 10.13 15.25 -7.08
C VAL A 118 9.78 16.15 -8.26
N PRO A 119 9.16 17.32 -8.05
CA PRO A 119 9.04 18.32 -9.10
C PRO A 119 10.44 18.67 -9.58
N GLN A 120 10.71 18.58 -10.89
CA GLN A 120 12.00 19.00 -11.44
C GLN A 120 12.25 20.52 -11.30
N ASP A 121 11.26 21.29 -10.84
CA ASP A 121 11.34 22.72 -10.52
C ASP A 121 11.55 22.99 -9.02
N SER A 122 12.50 22.31 -8.36
CA SER A 122 12.97 22.75 -7.03
C SER A 122 13.98 23.91 -7.13
N SER A 123 13.72 24.87 -8.01
CA SER A 123 14.31 26.21 -7.91
C SER A 123 13.54 27.00 -6.84
N ASP A 124 14.25 27.80 -6.06
CA ASP A 124 13.70 28.81 -5.14
C ASP A 124 13.15 28.39 -3.77
N TRP A 125 13.94 27.65 -2.98
CA TRP A 125 13.86 27.78 -1.50
C TRP A 125 15.18 28.24 -0.85
N THR A 126 16.17 28.64 -1.65
CA THR A 126 17.43 29.25 -1.16
C THR A 126 17.48 30.77 -1.33
N ALA A 127 16.40 31.41 -1.81
CA ALA A 127 16.37 32.86 -2.04
C ALA A 127 15.96 33.70 -0.81
N ASP A 128 15.54 33.08 0.29
CA ASP A 128 15.12 33.80 1.52
C ASP A 128 16.22 33.86 2.60
N ALA A 129 17.48 33.59 2.25
CA ALA A 129 18.62 33.73 3.17
C ALA A 129 19.22 35.15 3.23
N ASP A 130 18.64 36.13 2.52
CA ASP A 130 19.16 37.52 2.45
C ASP A 130 18.53 38.48 3.47
N TRP A 131 17.63 38.03 4.34
CA TRP A 131 16.92 38.90 5.30
C TRP A 131 17.59 39.07 6.67
N LEU A 132 18.86 38.67 6.86
CA LEU A 132 19.56 38.83 8.16
C LEU A 132 20.70 39.86 8.17
N GLU A 133 21.07 40.49 7.04
CA GLU A 133 22.16 41.49 7.05
C GLU A 133 21.68 42.96 7.14
N ALA A 134 20.38 43.24 7.02
CA ALA A 134 19.88 44.61 6.99
C ALA A 134 19.65 45.28 8.37
N GLU A 135 19.80 44.58 9.49
CA GLU A 135 19.54 45.15 10.83
C GLU A 135 20.78 45.64 11.60
N THR A 136 22.00 45.61 11.01
CA THR A 136 23.22 46.03 11.74
C THR A 136 23.75 47.43 11.39
N MET A 137 23.11 48.20 10.49
CA MET A 137 23.57 49.56 10.11
C MET A 137 22.64 50.71 10.52
N SER A 138 21.83 50.56 11.57
CA SER A 138 21.05 51.68 12.13
C SER A 138 21.23 51.80 13.65
N THR A 139 22.48 51.99 14.09
CA THR A 139 22.75 52.63 15.39
C THR A 139 24.10 53.33 15.35
N LYS A 140 24.13 54.49 14.70
CA LYS A 140 25.11 55.55 14.97
C LYS A 140 24.49 56.89 14.61
N ASN A 141 23.92 57.53 15.61
CA ASN A 141 23.89 58.98 15.78
C ASN A 141 23.79 59.28 17.28
#